data_AF-A0A3B8WFG2-F1
#
_entry.id   AF-A0A3B8WFG2-F1
#
_cell.length_a   1.000
_cell.length_b   1.000
_cell.length_c   1.000
_cell.angle_alpha   90.00
_cell.angle_beta   90.00
_cell.angle_gamma   90.00
#
_symmetry.space_group_name_H-M   'P 1'
#
loop_
_entity.id
_entity.type
_entity.pdbx_description
1 polymer ?
#
loop_
_entity_poly.entity_id
_entity_poly.type
_entity_poly.pdbx_seq_one_letter_code
_entity_poly.pdbx_strand_id
1 'polypeptide(L)'
;HFGLQYLTDRFLKRSEEEMQEIEALAAGLKAWATWNTTATLQECREACGGKGYLSENRIDALKNDTDIYTTFEGDNTVLLQLVAKSRLTEFKQEFSNMNMLTIVNYLAGQAKTSITEMNPIAVRNTDEEHLLDPEFQLSAFRYRERDILTSAAKRLKRHIESGMDSFDAFNVCQHHLVMVSQAYVERILLEEFRTQIERVTDAGCRAVLKKLCDLFALSQIDKNKGWYLEQGYMEGVKTKAIRKLVNQLCWDIRQDAVPLVDAFNIPDKLLSAPIASQ
;
A
#
# COMPACT_ATOMS: atom_id res chain seq x y z
N HIS A 1 -1.34 -9.99 7.52
CA HIS A 1 -2.45 -10.94 7.72
C HIS A 1 -3.76 -10.46 7.04
N PHE A 2 -4.13 -9.18 7.19
CA PHE A 2 -5.43 -8.64 6.74
C PHE A 2 -5.71 -8.81 5.24
N GLY A 3 -4.81 -8.36 4.35
CA GLY A 3 -4.99 -8.52 2.90
C GLY A 3 -5.06 -9.97 2.42
N LEU A 4 -4.37 -10.90 3.10
CA LEU A 4 -4.41 -12.33 2.76
C LEU A 4 -5.74 -12.98 3.16
N GLN A 5 -6.31 -12.59 4.31
CA GLN A 5 -7.65 -13.05 4.71
C GLN A 5 -8.70 -12.57 3.72
N TYR A 6 -8.64 -11.29 3.33
CA TYR A 6 -9.52 -10.73 2.31
C TYR A 6 -9.41 -11.47 0.97
N LEU A 7 -8.18 -11.70 0.49
CA LEU A 7 -7.94 -12.46 -0.73
C LEU A 7 -8.51 -13.88 -0.65
N THR A 8 -8.28 -14.57 0.47
CA THR A 8 -8.81 -15.92 0.71
C THR A 8 -10.33 -15.92 0.69
N ASP A 9 -10.96 -14.97 1.38
CA ASP A 9 -12.41 -14.83 1.41
C ASP A 9 -13.00 -14.56 0.03
N ARG A 10 -12.38 -13.67 -0.77
CA ARG A 10 -12.79 -13.43 -2.17
C ARG A 10 -12.63 -14.70 -3.00
N PHE A 11 -11.51 -15.39 -2.89
CA PHE A 11 -11.25 -16.62 -3.64
C PHE A 11 -12.28 -17.70 -3.33
N LEU A 12 -12.64 -17.89 -2.06
CA LEU A 12 -13.63 -18.90 -1.66
C LEU A 12 -15.06 -18.58 -2.12
N LYS A 13 -15.40 -17.29 -2.28
CA LYS A 13 -16.75 -16.82 -2.64
C LYS A 13 -16.86 -16.36 -4.09
N ARG A 14 -15.83 -16.61 -4.90
CA ARG A 14 -15.69 -16.04 -6.24
C ARG A 14 -16.77 -16.51 -7.20
N SER A 15 -17.20 -15.60 -8.06
CA SER A 15 -17.77 -15.94 -9.37
C SER A 15 -16.66 -16.09 -10.43
N GLU A 16 -16.96 -16.70 -11.58
CA GLU A 16 -16.00 -16.80 -12.69
C GLU A 16 -15.56 -15.43 -13.22
N GLU A 17 -16.48 -14.45 -13.21
CA GLU A 17 -16.25 -13.08 -13.68
C GLU A 17 -15.23 -12.31 -12.82
N GLU A 18 -15.08 -12.69 -11.54
CA GLU A 18 -14.15 -12.04 -10.60
C GLU A 18 -12.75 -12.65 -10.60
N MET A 19 -12.54 -13.78 -11.27
CA MET A 19 -11.29 -14.54 -11.17
C MET A 19 -10.07 -13.70 -11.58
N GLN A 20 -10.21 -12.89 -12.64
CA GLN A 20 -9.13 -12.03 -13.13
C GLN A 20 -8.72 -10.97 -12.10
N GLU A 21 -9.68 -10.38 -11.39
CA GLU A 21 -9.41 -9.40 -10.33
C GLU A 21 -8.75 -10.05 -9.12
N ILE A 22 -9.20 -11.26 -8.77
CA ILE A 22 -8.66 -12.03 -7.64
C ILE A 22 -7.20 -12.44 -7.93
N GLU A 23 -6.91 -12.88 -9.15
CA GLU A 23 -5.54 -13.19 -9.59
C GLU A 23 -4.64 -11.95 -9.57
N ALA A 24 -5.14 -10.81 -10.05
CA ALA A 24 -4.42 -9.54 -9.99
C ALA A 24 -4.15 -9.11 -8.53
N LEU A 25 -5.14 -9.24 -7.65
CA LEU A 25 -4.96 -8.93 -6.24
C LEU A 25 -3.93 -9.85 -5.58
N ALA A 26 -3.98 -11.16 -5.88
CA ALA A 26 -3.00 -12.13 -5.39
C ALA A 26 -1.57 -11.77 -5.84
N ALA A 27 -1.41 -11.45 -7.14
CA ALA A 27 -0.15 -11.03 -7.72
C ALA A 27 0.41 -9.77 -7.03
N GLY A 28 -0.44 -8.77 -6.79
CA GLY A 28 -0.07 -7.52 -6.12
C GLY A 28 0.33 -7.73 -4.65
N LEU A 29 -0.46 -8.49 -3.90
CA LEU A 29 -0.19 -8.80 -2.50
C LEU A 29 1.08 -9.63 -2.34
N LYS A 30 1.32 -10.60 -3.23
CA LYS A 30 2.57 -11.38 -3.27
C LYS A 30 3.77 -10.46 -3.49
N ALA A 31 3.70 -9.61 -4.52
CA ALA A 31 4.80 -8.68 -4.83
C ALA A 31 5.10 -7.75 -3.66
N TRP A 32 4.07 -7.14 -3.06
CA TRP A 32 4.23 -6.25 -1.91
C TRP A 32 4.79 -6.98 -0.69
N ALA A 33 4.21 -8.13 -0.31
CA ALA A 33 4.60 -8.86 0.90
C ALA A 33 6.03 -9.38 0.83
N THR A 34 6.47 -9.87 -0.32
CA THR A 34 7.82 -10.45 -0.50
C THR A 34 8.90 -9.37 -0.53
N TRP A 35 8.67 -8.23 -1.20
CA TRP A 35 9.56 -7.08 -1.08
C TRP A 35 9.60 -6.51 0.33
N ASN A 36 8.45 -6.38 0.99
CA ASN A 36 8.38 -5.92 2.37
C ASN A 36 9.16 -6.85 3.30
N THR A 37 8.98 -8.17 3.18
CA THR A 37 9.72 -9.18 3.98
C THR A 37 11.22 -9.03 3.82
N THR A 38 11.70 -8.92 2.57
CA THR A 38 13.13 -8.77 2.27
C THR A 38 13.70 -7.48 2.88
N ALA A 39 12.96 -6.37 2.80
CA ALA A 39 13.35 -5.09 3.36
C ALA A 39 13.32 -5.10 4.90
N THR A 40 12.28 -5.67 5.51
CA THR A 40 12.16 -5.82 6.97
C THR A 40 13.32 -6.65 7.53
N LEU A 41 13.66 -7.79 6.92
CA LEU A 41 14.78 -8.61 7.39
C LEU A 41 16.11 -7.85 7.31
N GLN A 42 16.32 -7.07 6.24
CA GLN A 42 17.51 -6.23 6.12
C GLN A 42 17.57 -5.16 7.22
N GLU A 43 16.46 -4.44 7.44
CA GLU A 43 16.37 -3.40 8.47
C GLU A 43 16.58 -3.99 9.87
N CYS A 44 15.94 -5.12 10.19
CA CYS A 44 16.13 -5.82 11.47
C CYS A 44 17.59 -6.24 11.66
N ARG A 45 18.25 -6.75 10.61
CA ARG A 45 19.66 -7.12 10.67
C ARG A 45 20.55 -5.94 11.03
N GLU A 46 20.33 -4.80 10.40
CA GLU A 46 21.09 -3.57 10.61
C GLU A 46 20.79 -2.95 11.99
N ALA A 47 19.53 -2.98 12.42
CA ALA A 47 19.11 -2.52 13.74
C ALA A 47 19.72 -3.33 14.90
N CYS A 48 20.03 -4.61 14.69
CA CYS A 48 20.76 -5.45 15.65
C CYS A 48 22.29 -5.20 15.66
N GLY A 49 22.81 -4.30 14.82
CA GLY A 49 24.23 -4.00 14.72
C GLY A 49 25.09 -5.23 14.46
N GLY A 50 26.25 -5.33 15.11
CA GLY A 50 27.17 -6.47 14.94
C GLY A 50 26.55 -7.83 15.29
N LYS A 51 25.56 -7.86 16.20
CA LYS A 51 24.84 -9.09 16.54
C LYS A 51 23.97 -9.59 15.40
N GLY A 52 23.41 -8.70 14.59
CA GLY A 52 22.65 -9.07 13.39
C GLY A 52 23.50 -9.75 12.31
N TYR A 53 24.83 -9.60 12.35
CA TYR A 53 25.74 -10.27 11.42
C TYR A 53 26.10 -11.71 11.84
N LEU A 54 25.94 -12.05 13.13
CA LEU A 54 26.28 -13.38 13.62
C LEU A 54 25.19 -14.38 13.20
N SER A 55 25.56 -15.41 12.44
CA SER A 55 24.61 -16.43 11.94
C SER A 55 23.88 -17.19 13.05
N GLU A 56 24.38 -17.18 14.29
CA GLU A 56 23.64 -17.71 15.46
C GLU A 56 22.29 -17.01 15.67
N ASN A 57 22.15 -15.77 15.20
CA ASN A 57 20.91 -14.99 15.28
C ASN A 57 20.02 -15.11 14.03
N ARG A 58 20.46 -15.89 13.02
CA ARG A 58 19.68 -16.42 11.90
C ARG A 58 19.02 -15.42 10.94
N ILE A 59 19.19 -14.11 11.11
CA ILE A 59 18.59 -13.10 10.23
C ILE A 59 19.13 -13.25 8.79
N ASP A 60 20.40 -13.61 8.65
CA ASP A 60 21.04 -13.93 7.36
C ASP A 60 20.41 -15.15 6.67
N ALA A 61 20.23 -16.25 7.40
CA ALA A 61 19.60 -17.46 6.89
C ALA A 61 18.15 -17.19 6.48
N LEU A 62 17.35 -16.53 7.33
CA LEU A 62 15.97 -16.15 7.02
C LEU A 62 15.89 -15.26 5.77
N LYS A 63 16.84 -14.34 5.60
CA LYS A 63 16.90 -13.48 4.41
C LYS A 63 17.22 -14.28 3.15
N ASN A 64 18.19 -15.19 3.21
CA ASN A 64 18.54 -16.05 2.08
C ASN A 64 17.41 -17.03 1.72
N ASP A 65 16.64 -17.52 2.70
CA ASP A 65 15.54 -18.45 2.45
C ASP A 65 14.31 -17.75 1.85
N THR A 66 14.16 -16.46 2.08
CA THR A 66 12.96 -15.69 1.67
C THR A 66 13.17 -14.80 0.45
N ASP A 67 14.42 -14.50 0.07
CA ASP A 67 14.70 -13.61 -1.06
C ASP A 67 14.15 -14.13 -2.39
N ILE A 68 14.13 -15.46 -2.54
CA ILE A 68 13.69 -16.15 -3.74
C ILE A 68 12.21 -15.91 -4.06
N TYR A 69 11.40 -15.62 -3.04
CA TYR A 69 9.98 -15.31 -3.22
C TYR A 69 9.75 -14.00 -3.97
N THR A 70 10.76 -13.14 -4.13
CA THR A 70 10.67 -11.96 -5.00
C THR A 70 10.70 -12.31 -6.49
N THR A 71 11.17 -13.52 -6.82
CA THR A 71 11.40 -13.99 -8.21
C THR A 71 10.52 -15.18 -8.59
N PHE A 72 10.38 -16.17 -7.71
CA PHE A 72 9.57 -17.36 -7.99
C PHE A 72 8.07 -17.06 -7.95
N GLU A 73 7.29 -17.92 -8.60
CA GLU A 73 5.83 -17.77 -8.78
C GLU A 73 5.44 -16.44 -9.47
N GLY A 74 6.34 -15.95 -10.33
CA GLY A 74 6.23 -14.70 -11.06
C GLY A 74 7.12 -13.61 -10.47
N ASP A 75 7.97 -13.02 -11.30
CA ASP A 75 8.77 -11.85 -10.93
C ASP A 75 7.86 -10.73 -10.42
N ASN A 76 8.22 -10.11 -9.31
CA ASN A 76 7.37 -9.11 -8.67
C ASN A 76 7.02 -7.93 -9.58
N THR A 77 7.94 -7.47 -10.44
CA THR A 77 7.67 -6.37 -11.38
C THR A 77 6.71 -6.80 -12.49
N VAL A 78 6.88 -8.03 -13.00
CA VAL A 78 5.96 -8.62 -13.99
C VAL A 78 4.56 -8.83 -13.38
N LEU A 79 4.48 -9.29 -12.14
CA LEU A 79 3.21 -9.42 -11.42
C LEU A 79 2.51 -8.08 -11.22
N LEU A 80 3.25 -7.00 -10.90
CA LEU A 80 2.67 -5.67 -10.87
C LEU A 80 2.14 -5.21 -12.24
N GLN A 81 2.68 -5.68 -13.37
CA GLN A 81 2.10 -5.38 -14.69
C GLN A 81 0.75 -6.09 -14.90
N LEU A 82 0.59 -7.32 -14.40
CA LEU A 82 -0.71 -8.01 -14.41
C LEU A 82 -1.76 -7.22 -13.62
N VAL A 83 -1.38 -6.71 -12.44
CA VAL A 83 -2.25 -5.85 -11.63
C VAL A 83 -2.65 -4.61 -12.42
N ALA A 84 -1.70 -3.90 -13.02
CA ALA A 84 -1.99 -2.69 -13.79
C ALA A 84 -2.95 -2.96 -14.96
N LYS A 85 -2.78 -4.09 -15.65
CA LYS A 85 -3.65 -4.51 -16.75
C LYS A 85 -5.08 -4.78 -16.28
N SER A 86 -5.24 -5.44 -15.13
CA SER A 86 -6.57 -5.62 -14.50
C SER A 86 -7.19 -4.26 -14.16
N ARG A 87 -6.47 -3.36 -13.48
CA ARG A 87 -6.96 -2.00 -13.15
C ARG A 87 -7.36 -1.19 -14.39
N LEU A 88 -6.57 -1.25 -15.47
CA LEU A 88 -6.90 -0.61 -16.74
C LEU A 88 -8.14 -1.21 -17.41
N THR A 89 -8.35 -2.51 -17.26
CA THR A 89 -9.51 -3.21 -17.83
C THR A 89 -10.78 -2.77 -17.12
N GLU A 90 -10.77 -2.76 -15.77
CA GLU A 90 -11.89 -2.25 -14.97
C GLU A 90 -12.19 -0.78 -15.29
N PHE A 91 -11.15 0.06 -15.36
CA PHE A 91 -11.29 1.47 -15.77
C PHE A 91 -11.94 1.58 -17.15
N LYS A 92 -11.51 0.76 -18.13
CA LYS A 92 -12.12 0.76 -19.46
C LYS A 92 -13.58 0.31 -19.42
N GLN A 93 -13.94 -0.68 -18.61
CA GLN A 93 -15.31 -1.17 -18.49
C GLN A 93 -16.22 -0.10 -17.89
N GLU A 94 -15.80 0.53 -16.79
CA GLU A 94 -16.51 1.62 -16.11
C GLU A 94 -16.79 2.80 -17.07
N PHE A 95 -15.83 3.11 -17.94
CA PHE A 95 -15.89 4.27 -18.84
C PHE A 95 -16.16 3.92 -20.31
N SER A 96 -16.52 2.67 -20.62
CA SER A 96 -16.65 2.15 -21.99
C SER A 96 -17.65 2.93 -22.85
N ASN A 97 -18.68 3.50 -22.23
CA ASN A 97 -19.73 4.29 -22.89
C ASN A 97 -19.59 5.81 -22.68
N MET A 98 -18.49 6.26 -22.08
CA MET A 98 -18.28 7.67 -21.73
C MET A 98 -17.19 8.28 -22.61
N ASN A 99 -17.48 9.45 -23.20
CA ASN A 99 -16.44 10.20 -23.89
C ASN A 99 -15.42 10.76 -22.88
N MET A 100 -14.21 11.10 -23.34
CA MET A 100 -13.13 11.59 -22.48
C MET A 100 -13.51 12.83 -21.66
N LEU A 101 -14.38 13.70 -22.19
CA LEU A 101 -14.85 14.88 -21.48
C LEU A 101 -15.75 14.48 -20.31
N THR A 102 -16.61 13.49 -20.50
CA THR A 102 -17.49 12.94 -19.46
C THR A 102 -16.69 12.18 -18.41
N ILE A 103 -15.64 11.45 -18.78
CA ILE A 103 -14.71 10.83 -17.82
C ILE A 103 -14.03 11.92 -16.98
N VAL A 104 -13.51 12.97 -17.62
CA VAL A 104 -12.89 14.11 -16.92
C VAL A 104 -13.89 14.80 -15.98
N ASN A 105 -15.13 15.05 -16.43
CA ASN A 105 -16.17 15.67 -15.62
C ASN A 105 -16.66 14.76 -14.49
N TYR A 106 -16.74 13.44 -14.71
CA TYR A 106 -17.06 12.46 -13.68
C TYR A 106 -15.96 12.41 -12.62
N LEU A 107 -14.70 12.37 -13.04
CA LEU A 107 -13.55 12.40 -12.14
C LEU A 107 -13.49 13.72 -11.36
N ALA A 108 -13.83 14.85 -11.98
CA ALA A 108 -13.98 16.16 -11.34
C ALA A 108 -15.21 16.22 -10.40
N GLY A 109 -16.29 15.49 -10.71
CA GLY A 109 -17.49 15.40 -9.87
C GLY A 109 -17.31 14.51 -8.64
N GLN A 110 -16.62 13.37 -8.79
CA GLN A 110 -16.15 12.51 -7.70
C GLN A 110 -15.04 13.18 -6.89
N ALA A 111 -14.35 14.15 -7.49
CA ALA A 111 -13.55 15.07 -6.72
C ALA A 111 -14.41 15.94 -5.79
N LYS A 112 -15.74 15.89 -5.65
CA LYS A 112 -16.43 16.60 -4.55
C LYS A 112 -15.92 16.20 -3.16
N THR A 113 -15.62 14.92 -2.96
CA THR A 113 -14.96 14.38 -1.74
C THR A 113 -13.46 14.65 -1.74
N SER A 114 -12.83 14.87 -2.90
CA SER A 114 -11.45 15.34 -3.00
C SER A 114 -11.34 16.87 -2.94
N ILE A 115 -12.39 17.65 -3.19
CA ILE A 115 -12.47 19.12 -3.23
C ILE A 115 -12.57 19.62 -1.79
N THR A 116 -13.19 18.83 -0.89
CA THR A 116 -13.06 19.03 0.55
C THR A 116 -11.63 18.87 1.03
N GLU A 117 -10.82 18.00 0.42
CA GLU A 117 -9.41 17.79 0.78
C GLU A 117 -8.41 18.64 -0.01
N MET A 118 -8.80 19.13 -1.19
CA MET A 118 -7.96 19.93 -2.11
C MET A 118 -8.26 21.43 -2.06
N ASN A 119 -9.11 21.88 -1.12
CA ASN A 119 -9.28 23.32 -0.89
C ASN A 119 -8.07 23.89 -0.11
N PRO A 120 -7.83 25.21 -0.17
CA PRO A 120 -6.64 25.83 0.44
C PRO A 120 -6.50 25.61 1.95
N ILE A 121 -7.60 25.34 2.65
CA ILE A 121 -7.60 25.09 4.09
C ILE A 121 -7.18 23.63 4.34
N ALA A 122 -7.81 22.69 3.66
CA ALA A 122 -7.58 21.26 3.86
C ALA A 122 -6.18 20.81 3.44
N VAL A 123 -5.63 21.32 2.33
CA VAL A 123 -4.26 20.98 1.87
C VAL A 123 -3.17 21.45 2.84
N ARG A 124 -3.50 22.42 3.69
CA ARG A 124 -2.65 22.98 4.75
C ARG A 124 -3.05 22.51 6.15
N ASN A 125 -4.14 21.75 6.30
CA ASN A 125 -4.63 21.32 7.60
C ASN A 125 -3.61 20.40 8.27
N THR A 126 -3.04 20.87 9.38
CA THR A 126 -2.03 20.16 10.17
C THR A 126 -2.58 19.62 11.48
N ASP A 127 -3.88 19.76 11.73
CA ASP A 127 -4.51 19.33 12.98
C ASP A 127 -4.37 17.81 13.14
N GLU A 128 -3.96 17.38 14.32
CA GLU A 128 -3.67 15.97 14.58
C GLU A 128 -4.94 15.11 14.43
N GLU A 129 -6.09 15.62 14.88
CA GLU A 129 -7.40 14.96 14.71
C GLU A 129 -7.72 14.72 13.23
N HIS A 130 -7.43 15.70 12.36
CA HIS A 130 -7.59 15.56 10.91
C HIS A 130 -6.63 14.53 10.33
N LEU A 131 -5.36 14.53 10.73
CA LEU A 131 -4.35 13.62 10.19
C LEU A 131 -4.55 12.16 10.67
N LEU A 132 -5.13 11.97 11.85
CA LEU A 132 -5.50 10.67 12.41
C LEU A 132 -6.93 10.22 12.04
N ASP A 133 -7.69 11.07 11.33
CA ASP A 133 -9.00 10.73 10.82
C ASP A 133 -8.87 9.62 9.75
N PRO A 134 -9.48 8.44 9.98
CA PRO A 134 -9.44 7.35 9.03
C PRO A 134 -10.00 7.74 7.65
N GLU A 135 -10.98 8.63 7.58
CA GLU A 135 -11.57 9.05 6.30
C GLU A 135 -10.64 9.93 5.48
N PHE A 136 -9.91 10.85 6.13
CA PHE A 136 -8.83 11.59 5.47
C PHE A 136 -7.77 10.64 4.91
N GLN A 137 -7.27 9.72 5.74
CA GLN A 137 -6.23 8.77 5.35
C GLN A 137 -6.66 7.93 4.15
N LEU A 138 -7.86 7.34 4.20
CA LEU A 138 -8.36 6.52 3.10
C LEU A 138 -8.64 7.34 1.83
N SER A 139 -9.15 8.56 1.98
CA SER A 139 -9.36 9.47 0.85
C SER A 139 -8.07 9.83 0.13
N ALA A 140 -6.96 10.01 0.87
CA ALA A 140 -5.64 10.26 0.29
C ALA A 140 -5.13 9.08 -0.56
N PHE A 141 -5.38 7.84 -0.14
CA PHE A 141 -4.97 6.64 -0.89
C PHE A 141 -5.86 6.42 -2.13
N ARG A 142 -7.18 6.58 -1.98
CA ARG A 142 -8.14 6.51 -3.09
C ARG A 142 -7.86 7.57 -4.15
N TYR A 143 -7.55 8.79 -3.72
CA TYR A 143 -7.15 9.86 -4.63
C TYR A 143 -5.89 9.49 -5.41
N ARG A 144 -4.85 8.99 -4.71
CA ARG A 144 -3.58 8.60 -5.34
C ARG A 144 -3.73 7.51 -6.38
N GLU A 145 -4.41 6.40 -6.06
CA GLU A 145 -4.62 5.34 -7.05
C GLU A 145 -5.40 5.87 -8.26
N ARG A 146 -6.52 6.56 -8.01
CA ARG A 146 -7.41 7.03 -9.08
C ARG A 146 -6.72 7.99 -10.04
N ASP A 147 -5.94 8.93 -9.52
CA ASP A 147 -5.22 9.92 -10.33
C ASP A 147 -4.11 9.26 -11.17
N ILE A 148 -3.29 8.40 -10.57
CA ILE A 148 -2.24 7.66 -11.27
C ILE A 148 -2.87 6.74 -12.34
N LEU A 149 -3.95 6.02 -12.03
CA LEU A 149 -4.66 5.17 -12.99
C LEU A 149 -5.20 5.98 -14.18
N THR A 150 -5.84 7.11 -13.89
CA THR A 150 -6.39 8.00 -14.93
C THR A 150 -5.30 8.54 -15.84
N SER A 151 -4.22 9.06 -15.25
CA SER A 151 -3.12 9.65 -16.00
C SER A 151 -2.34 8.60 -16.79
N ALA A 152 -2.18 7.38 -16.26
CA ALA A 152 -1.61 6.24 -16.98
C ALA A 152 -2.47 5.81 -18.16
N ALA A 153 -3.80 5.68 -17.96
CA ALA A 153 -4.74 5.34 -19.02
C ALA A 153 -4.72 6.39 -20.15
N LYS A 154 -4.72 7.69 -19.81
CA LYS A 154 -4.61 8.79 -20.79
C LYS A 154 -3.31 8.72 -21.58
N ARG A 155 -2.19 8.46 -20.92
CA ARG A 155 -0.87 8.36 -21.56
C ARG A 155 -0.81 7.15 -22.50
N LEU A 156 -1.28 6.00 -22.04
CA LEU A 156 -1.35 4.78 -22.84
C LEU A 156 -2.21 4.98 -24.09
N LYS A 157 -3.40 5.54 -23.92
CA LYS A 157 -4.32 5.86 -25.03
C LYS A 157 -3.66 6.79 -26.05
N ARG A 158 -2.99 7.85 -25.59
CA ARG A 158 -2.29 8.80 -26.48
C ARG A 158 -1.22 8.11 -27.33
N HIS A 159 -0.44 7.21 -26.75
CA HIS A 159 0.58 6.47 -27.52
C HIS A 159 -0.06 5.60 -28.60
N ILE A 160 -1.13 4.87 -28.27
CA ILE A 160 -1.86 4.03 -29.23
C ILE A 160 -2.48 4.90 -30.34
N GLU A 161 -3.11 6.03 -30.00
CA GLU A 161 -3.70 6.96 -30.98
C GLU A 161 -2.64 7.62 -31.87
N SER A 162 -1.38 7.72 -31.41
CA SER A 162 -0.26 8.18 -32.23
C SER A 162 0.31 7.11 -33.19
N GLY A 163 -0.31 5.93 -33.25
CA GLY A 163 0.07 4.83 -34.15
C GLY A 163 1.10 3.85 -33.55
N MET A 164 1.42 3.96 -32.26
CA MET A 164 2.28 3.01 -31.57
C MET A 164 1.53 1.68 -31.33
N ASP A 165 2.22 0.55 -31.48
CA ASP A 165 1.66 -0.74 -31.12
C ASP A 165 1.30 -0.79 -29.63
N SER A 166 0.25 -1.56 -29.27
CA SER A 166 -0.26 -1.61 -27.90
C SER A 166 0.76 -2.18 -26.91
N PHE A 167 1.58 -3.13 -27.33
CA PHE A 167 2.64 -3.70 -26.48
C PHE A 167 3.73 -2.67 -26.20
N ASP A 168 4.18 -1.95 -27.23
CA ASP A 168 5.19 -0.89 -27.09
C ASP A 168 4.67 0.27 -26.25
N ALA A 169 3.40 0.66 -26.45
CA ALA A 169 2.75 1.70 -25.66
C ALA A 169 2.65 1.31 -24.17
N PHE A 170 2.37 0.03 -23.88
CA PHE A 170 2.38 -0.50 -22.52
C PHE A 170 3.78 -0.43 -21.90
N ASN A 171 4.82 -0.86 -22.64
CA ASN A 171 6.20 -0.83 -22.19
C ASN A 171 6.70 0.60 -21.92
N VAL A 172 6.40 1.56 -22.80
CA VAL A 172 6.76 2.98 -22.60
C VAL A 172 6.05 3.58 -21.38
N CYS A 173 4.88 3.06 -21.03
CA CYS A 173 4.12 3.46 -19.84
C CYS A 173 4.44 2.63 -18.59
N GLN A 174 5.32 1.62 -18.67
CA GLN A 174 5.48 0.59 -17.65
C GLN A 174 5.76 1.14 -16.25
N HIS A 175 6.66 2.12 -16.11
CA HIS A 175 6.94 2.74 -14.81
C HIS A 175 5.68 3.36 -14.18
N HIS A 176 4.84 4.00 -15.00
CA HIS A 176 3.59 4.59 -14.53
C HIS A 176 2.57 3.51 -14.13
N LEU A 177 2.51 2.43 -14.89
CA LEU A 177 1.65 1.27 -14.62
C LEU A 177 2.06 0.53 -13.34
N VAL A 178 3.37 0.41 -13.07
CA VAL A 178 3.86 -0.11 -11.79
C VAL A 178 3.39 0.75 -10.62
N MET A 179 3.38 2.07 -10.77
CA MET A 179 2.85 2.98 -9.73
C MET A 179 1.34 2.80 -9.51
N VAL A 180 0.56 2.53 -10.56
CA VAL A 180 -0.88 2.18 -10.43
C VAL A 180 -1.04 0.99 -9.51
N SER A 181 -0.28 -0.07 -9.77
CA SER A 181 -0.37 -1.32 -9.00
C SER A 181 0.05 -1.15 -7.55
N GLN A 182 1.12 -0.39 -7.29
CA GLN A 182 1.55 -0.08 -5.94
C GLN A 182 0.48 0.71 -5.17
N ALA A 183 -0.07 1.77 -5.78
CA ALA A 183 -1.12 2.57 -5.16
C ALA A 183 -2.39 1.76 -4.87
N TYR A 184 -2.77 0.86 -5.79
CA TYR A 184 -3.89 -0.07 -5.60
C TYR A 184 -3.66 -1.00 -4.40
N VAL A 185 -2.51 -1.69 -4.35
CA VAL A 185 -2.21 -2.63 -3.26
C VAL A 185 -2.14 -1.92 -1.91
N GLU A 186 -1.49 -0.75 -1.85
CA GLU A 186 -1.39 0.05 -0.64
C GLU A 186 -2.77 0.49 -0.12
N ARG A 187 -3.69 0.90 -1.01
CA ARG A 187 -5.07 1.22 -0.63
C ARG A 187 -5.79 -0.01 -0.08
N ILE A 188 -5.74 -1.15 -0.78
CA ILE A 188 -6.43 -2.37 -0.35
C ILE A 188 -5.91 -2.81 1.03
N LEU A 189 -4.61 -2.73 1.27
CA LEU A 189 -4.03 -3.03 2.58
C LEU A 189 -4.58 -2.11 3.68
N LEU A 190 -4.71 -0.80 3.42
CA LEU A 190 -5.28 0.14 4.39
C LEU A 190 -6.77 -0.15 4.67
N GLU A 191 -7.57 -0.36 3.62
CA GLU A 191 -9.00 -0.67 3.75
C GLU A 191 -9.21 -1.93 4.58
N GLU A 192 -8.49 -3.01 4.27
CA GLU A 192 -8.63 -4.26 4.99
C GLU A 192 -8.08 -4.18 6.42
N PHE A 193 -7.01 -3.42 6.67
CA PHE A 193 -6.53 -3.19 8.03
C PHE A 193 -7.62 -2.52 8.88
N ARG A 194 -8.25 -1.45 8.36
CA ARG A 194 -9.37 -0.78 9.04
C ARG A 194 -10.55 -1.72 9.30
N THR A 195 -10.99 -2.46 8.28
CA THR A 195 -12.10 -3.42 8.41
C THR A 195 -11.82 -4.49 9.47
N GLN A 196 -10.58 -4.98 9.59
CA GLN A 196 -10.26 -5.97 10.61
C GLN A 196 -10.22 -5.35 12.02
N ILE A 197 -9.77 -4.10 12.18
CA ILE A 197 -9.80 -3.40 13.48
C ILE A 197 -11.23 -3.25 14.00
N GLU A 198 -12.20 -2.96 13.11
CA GLU A 198 -13.62 -2.83 13.49
C GLU A 198 -14.20 -4.14 14.08
N ARG A 199 -13.61 -5.29 13.72
CA ARG A 199 -14.02 -6.61 14.23
C ARG A 199 -13.39 -6.97 15.58
N VAL A 200 -12.39 -6.21 16.04
CA VAL A 200 -11.71 -6.47 17.31
C VAL A 200 -12.60 -6.04 18.47
N THR A 201 -13.00 -7.00 19.30
CA THR A 201 -13.90 -6.74 20.44
C THR A 201 -13.19 -6.10 21.61
N ASP A 202 -11.97 -6.53 21.93
CA ASP A 202 -11.18 -5.97 23.02
C ASP A 202 -10.76 -4.51 22.72
N ALA A 203 -11.08 -3.59 23.63
CA ALA A 203 -10.88 -2.17 23.42
C ALA A 203 -9.40 -1.77 23.46
N GLY A 204 -8.58 -2.42 24.29
CA GLY A 204 -7.15 -2.15 24.40
C GLY A 204 -6.42 -2.56 23.13
N CYS A 205 -6.63 -3.79 22.68
CA CYS A 205 -6.11 -4.31 21.42
C CYS A 205 -6.53 -3.43 20.23
N ARG A 206 -7.81 -3.02 20.18
CA ARG A 206 -8.31 -2.15 19.12
C ARG A 206 -7.60 -0.80 19.09
N ALA A 207 -7.34 -0.21 20.25
CA ALA A 207 -6.61 1.06 20.35
C ALA A 207 -5.15 0.94 19.86
N VAL A 208 -4.44 -0.13 20.24
CA VAL A 208 -3.07 -0.38 19.76
C VAL A 208 -3.04 -0.65 18.25
N LEU A 209 -3.95 -1.49 17.75
CA LEU A 209 -4.05 -1.78 16.32
C LEU A 209 -4.44 -0.53 15.49
N LYS A 210 -5.28 0.36 16.04
CA LYS A 210 -5.58 1.65 15.41
C LYS A 210 -4.32 2.50 15.25
N LYS A 211 -3.47 2.61 16.28
CA LYS A 211 -2.19 3.32 16.17
C LYS A 211 -1.28 2.71 15.10
N LEU A 212 -1.21 1.37 15.00
CA LEU A 212 -0.45 0.69 13.95
C LEU A 212 -1.02 0.97 12.54
N CYS A 213 -2.35 1.04 12.40
CA CYS A 213 -3.02 1.40 11.16
C CYS A 213 -2.73 2.87 10.77
N ASP A 214 -2.79 3.80 11.73
CA ASP A 214 -2.40 5.20 11.53
C ASP A 214 -0.93 5.32 11.12
N LEU A 215 -0.04 4.58 11.79
CA LEU A 215 1.38 4.55 11.46
C LEU A 215 1.59 4.02 10.04
N PHE A 216 0.91 2.94 9.66
CA PHE A 216 0.95 2.42 8.29
C PHE A 216 0.46 3.48 7.29
N ALA A 217 -0.70 4.07 7.50
CA ALA A 217 -1.28 5.05 6.60
C ALA A 217 -0.37 6.27 6.40
N LEU A 218 0.06 6.89 7.51
CA LEU A 218 0.86 8.11 7.49
C LEU A 218 2.29 7.85 6.99
N SER A 219 2.88 6.68 7.27
CA SER A 219 4.20 6.32 6.73
C SER A 219 4.17 6.11 5.22
N GLN A 220 3.12 5.49 4.66
CA GLN A 220 3.00 5.39 3.20
C GLN A 220 2.74 6.77 2.56
N ILE A 221 1.98 7.66 3.20
CA ILE A 221 1.81 9.03 2.72
C ILE A 221 3.16 9.78 2.74
N ASP A 222 3.94 9.69 3.83
CA ASP A 222 5.25 10.35 3.91
C ASP A 222 6.25 9.78 2.89
N LYS A 223 6.25 8.46 2.66
CA LYS A 223 7.06 7.80 1.62
C LYS A 223 6.73 8.33 0.22
N ASN A 224 5.46 8.61 -0.05
CA ASN A 224 4.96 9.06 -1.35
C ASN A 224 4.69 10.57 -1.41
N LYS A 225 5.15 11.36 -0.43
CA LYS A 225 4.83 12.80 -0.31
C LYS A 225 5.20 13.64 -1.52
N GLY A 226 6.26 13.28 -2.25
CA GLY A 226 6.67 13.98 -3.47
C GLY A 226 5.53 14.03 -4.48
N TRP A 227 4.87 12.90 -4.69
CA TRP A 227 3.70 12.80 -5.56
C TRP A 227 2.52 13.65 -5.05
N TYR A 228 2.21 13.59 -3.75
CA TYR A 228 1.11 14.38 -3.16
C TYR A 228 1.36 15.90 -3.25
N LEU A 229 2.61 16.33 -3.13
CA LEU A 229 3.02 17.72 -3.32
C LEU A 229 2.88 18.15 -4.79
N GLU A 230 3.32 17.31 -5.73
CA GLU A 230 3.20 17.57 -7.18
C GLU A 230 1.74 17.70 -7.63
N GLN A 231 0.84 16.92 -7.04
CA GLN A 231 -0.60 17.02 -7.32
C GLN A 231 -1.30 18.15 -6.55
N GLY A 232 -0.61 18.87 -5.67
CA GLY A 232 -1.21 19.90 -4.81
C GLY A 232 -2.23 19.36 -3.81
N TYR A 233 -2.27 18.05 -3.58
CA TYR A 233 -3.17 17.41 -2.61
C TYR A 233 -2.71 17.68 -1.16
N MET A 234 -1.42 17.94 -0.97
CA MET A 234 -0.86 18.40 0.29
C MET A 234 0.14 19.51 0.04
N GLU A 235 0.24 20.44 0.99
CA GLU A 235 1.33 21.40 1.02
C GLU A 235 2.48 20.95 1.93
N GLY A 236 3.61 21.65 1.82
CA GLY A 236 4.81 21.38 2.62
C GLY A 236 4.56 21.41 4.13
N VAL A 237 3.61 22.20 4.62
CA VAL A 237 3.26 22.25 6.05
C VAL A 237 2.57 20.95 6.51
N LYS A 238 1.64 20.42 5.71
CA LYS A 238 0.90 19.19 6.00
C LYS A 238 1.81 17.97 5.96
N THR A 239 2.66 17.85 4.94
CA THR A 239 3.64 16.75 4.84
C THR A 239 4.68 16.77 5.98
N LYS A 240 5.11 17.96 6.44
CA LYS A 240 5.95 18.08 7.63
C LYS A 240 5.23 17.65 8.91
N ALA A 241 3.96 17.99 9.07
CA ALA A 241 3.13 17.57 10.20
C ALA A 241 2.94 16.04 10.22
N ILE A 242 2.64 15.43 9.06
CA ILE A 242 2.54 13.97 8.90
C ILE A 242 3.84 13.28 9.34
N ARG A 243 5.00 13.76 8.85
CA ARG A 243 6.29 13.20 9.27
C ARG A 243 6.53 13.31 10.78
N LYS A 244 6.14 14.43 11.41
CA LYS A 244 6.23 14.58 12.88
C LYS A 244 5.34 13.56 13.58
N LEU A 245 4.13 13.37 13.08
CA LEU A 245 3.14 12.46 13.66
C LEU A 245 3.54 10.99 13.48
N VAL A 246 4.18 10.61 12.38
CA VAL A 246 4.81 9.28 12.21
C VAL A 246 5.80 9.01 13.35
N ASN A 247 6.70 9.95 13.65
CA ASN A 247 7.63 9.79 14.76
C ASN A 247 6.94 9.70 16.13
N GLN A 248 5.86 10.47 16.33
CA GLN A 248 5.06 10.40 17.56
C GLN A 248 4.38 9.04 17.71
N LEU A 249 3.76 8.52 16.65
CA LEU A 249 3.16 7.18 16.64
C LEU A 249 4.21 6.10 16.93
N CYS A 250 5.41 6.19 16.36
CA CYS A 250 6.52 5.29 16.71
C CYS A 250 6.88 5.37 18.21
N TRP A 251 6.91 6.58 18.78
CA TRP A 251 7.16 6.77 20.20
C TRP A 251 6.08 6.14 21.08
N ASP A 252 4.81 6.30 20.69
CA ASP A 252 3.68 5.78 21.45
C ASP A 252 3.58 4.25 21.35
N ILE A 253 3.77 3.69 20.15
CA ILE A 253 3.73 2.23 19.88
C ILE A 253 4.91 1.52 20.53
N ARG A 254 6.04 2.21 20.77
CA ARG A 254 7.22 1.63 21.43
C ARG A 254 6.88 0.93 22.75
N GLN A 255 5.91 1.46 23.51
CA GLN A 255 5.50 0.86 24.80
C GLN A 255 4.86 -0.51 24.61
N ASP A 256 4.21 -0.73 23.47
CA ASP A 256 3.52 -1.97 23.11
C ASP A 256 4.36 -2.87 22.18
N ALA A 257 5.60 -2.47 21.83
CA ALA A 257 6.39 -3.14 20.80
C ALA A 257 6.72 -4.60 21.15
N VAL A 258 7.11 -4.89 22.41
CA VAL A 258 7.38 -6.26 22.87
C VAL A 258 6.09 -7.10 22.91
N PRO A 259 4.99 -6.66 23.57
CA PRO A 259 3.71 -7.38 23.49
C PRO A 259 3.22 -7.65 22.07
N LEU A 260 3.42 -6.72 21.13
CA LEU A 260 3.03 -6.87 19.73
C LEU A 260 3.80 -7.99 19.02
N VAL A 261 5.10 -8.13 19.28
CA VAL A 261 5.88 -9.24 18.70
C VAL A 261 5.62 -10.55 19.41
N ASP A 262 5.40 -10.53 20.74
CA ASP A 262 5.02 -11.70 21.52
C ASP A 262 3.67 -12.26 21.07
N ALA A 263 2.76 -11.40 20.60
CA ALA A 263 1.46 -11.81 20.06
C ALA A 263 1.54 -12.69 18.80
N PHE A 264 2.69 -12.72 18.10
CA PHE A 264 2.91 -13.73 17.05
C PHE A 264 3.02 -15.15 17.61
N ASN A 265 3.29 -15.28 18.92
CA ASN A 265 3.34 -16.54 19.65
C ASN A 265 4.25 -17.57 18.98
N ILE A 266 5.41 -17.11 18.48
CA ILE A 266 6.41 -17.96 17.85
C ILE A 266 7.21 -18.66 18.96
N PRO A 267 7.20 -20.00 19.04
CA PRO A 267 7.96 -20.71 20.07
C PRO A 267 9.46 -20.41 19.99
N ASP A 268 10.13 -20.28 21.14
CA ASP A 268 11.59 -20.03 21.21
C ASP A 268 12.42 -21.02 20.40
N LYS A 269 11.99 -22.29 20.36
CA LYS A 269 12.64 -23.33 19.56
C LYS A 269 12.59 -23.05 18.06
N LEU A 270 11.56 -22.35 17.56
CA LEU A 270 11.45 -21.94 16.16
C LEU A 270 12.21 -20.63 15.89
N LEU A 271 12.26 -19.71 16.86
CA LEU A 271 13.10 -18.51 16.79
C LEU A 271 14.59 -18.89 16.73
N SER A 272 15.06 -19.73 17.67
CA SER A 272 16.44 -20.22 17.78
C SER A 272 17.49 -19.12 17.53
N ALA A 273 17.27 -17.93 18.07
CA ALA A 273 18.14 -16.76 17.93
C ALA A 273 18.49 -16.24 19.34
N PRO A 274 19.74 -16.42 19.84
CA PRO A 274 20.12 -16.06 21.21
C PRO A 274 19.84 -14.61 21.59
N ILE A 275 19.86 -13.67 20.64
CA ILE A 275 19.55 -12.25 20.90
C ILE A 275 18.08 -11.98 21.22
N ALA A 276 17.18 -12.91 20.90
CA ALA A 276 15.74 -12.76 21.09
C ALA A 276 15.23 -13.40 22.40
N SER A 277 16.08 -14.14 23.11
CA SER A 277 15.71 -14.93 24.30
C SER A 277 16.30 -14.37 25.60
N GLN A 278 16.56 -13.06 25.68
CA GLN A 278 17.16 -12.40 26.85
C GLN A 278 16.12 -11.80 27.79
#